data_AF-A0A2V1IM31-F1
#
_entry.id   AF-A0A2V1IM31-F1
#
_cell.length_a   1.000
_cell.length_b   1.000
_cell.length_c   1.000
_cell.angle_alpha   90.00
_cell.angle_beta   90.00
_cell.angle_gamma   90.00
#
_symmetry.space_group_name_H-M   'P 1'
#
loop_
_entity.id
_entity.type
_entity.pdbx_description
1 polymer ?
#
loop_
_entity_poly.entity_id
_entity_poly.type
_entity_poly.pdbx_seq_one_letter_code
_entity_poly.pdbx_strand_id
1 'polypeptide(L)' 'MSWITESNRMKHFGYAIPCALVFTILFVAGLAAGMEFKDRAHGGAWDWLDLLATLLGGLVGQIIQAFILFLIWKGGAV' A
#
# COMPACT_ATOMS: atom_id res chain seq x y z
N MET A 1 12.18 -2.93 20.21
CA MET A 1 11.02 -2.28 19.56
C MET A 1 10.78 -2.93 18.21
N SER A 2 9.58 -3.48 17.99
CA SER A 2 9.13 -3.88 16.66
C SER A 2 8.17 -2.79 16.18
N TRP A 3 8.69 -1.81 15.43
CA TRP A 3 7.87 -0.69 14.92
C TRP A 3 6.65 -1.23 14.16
N ILE A 4 6.79 -2.39 13.50
CA ILE A 4 5.81 -2.89 12.54
C ILE A 4 4.62 -3.60 13.20
N THR A 5 4.75 -3.96 14.48
CA THR A 5 3.69 -4.64 15.25
C THR A 5 3.02 -3.73 16.29
N GLU A 6 3.51 -2.51 16.48
CA GLU A 6 3.04 -1.59 17.54
C GLU A 6 1.73 -0.86 17.18
N SER A 7 1.44 -0.73 15.89
CA SER A 7 0.13 -0.32 15.34
C SER A 7 -0.32 -1.42 14.38
N ASN A 8 -1.57 -1.41 13.93
CA ASN A 8 -2.10 -2.34 12.92
C ASN A 8 -1.36 -2.26 11.56
N ARG A 9 -0.14 -1.70 11.48
CA ARG A 9 0.75 -1.52 10.31
C ARG A 9 0.92 -2.76 9.44
N MET A 10 0.94 -3.96 10.02
CA MET A 10 0.93 -5.20 9.21
C MET A 10 -0.32 -5.32 8.33
N LYS A 11 -1.49 -4.86 8.81
CA LYS A 11 -2.72 -4.76 8.02
C LYS A 11 -2.60 -3.66 6.97
N HIS A 12 -2.05 -2.49 7.33
CA HIS A 12 -1.82 -1.40 6.36
C HIS A 12 -0.94 -1.87 5.19
N PHE A 13 0.15 -2.56 5.49
CA PHE A 13 1.03 -3.17 4.50
C PHE A 13 0.31 -4.24 3.68
N GLY A 14 -0.37 -5.19 4.34
CA GLY A 14 -1.04 -6.31 3.68
C GLY A 14 -2.17 -5.88 2.75
N TYR A 15 -3.02 -4.94 3.17
CA TYR A 15 -4.14 -4.45 2.36
C TYR A 15 -3.70 -3.55 1.21
N ALA A 16 -2.54 -2.89 1.31
CA ALA A 16 -2.01 -2.08 0.23
C ALA A 16 -1.56 -2.91 -0.99
N ILE A 17 -1.13 -4.16 -0.79
CA ILE A 17 -0.67 -5.07 -1.86
C ILE A 17 -1.75 -5.31 -2.94
N PRO A 18 -2.96 -5.83 -2.61
CA PRO A 18 -4.00 -6.03 -3.62
C PRO A 18 -4.48 -4.71 -4.24
N CYS A 19 -4.49 -3.61 -3.47
CA CYS A 19 -4.84 -2.29 -4.01
C CYS A 19 -3.85 -1.81 -5.09
N ALA A 20 -2.53 -1.95 -4.86
CA ALA A 20 -1.53 -1.62 -5.87
C ALA A 20 -1.51 -2.62 -7.03
N LEU A 21 -1.86 -3.89 -6.80
CA LEU A 21 -1.91 -4.90 -7.85
C LEU A 21 -3.02 -4.62 -8.88
N VAL A 22 -4.18 -4.14 -8.42
CA VAL A 22 -5.32 -3.78 -9.27
C VAL A 22 -5.17 -2.37 -9.85
N PHE A 23 -4.67 -1.43 -9.05
CA PHE A 23 -4.49 -0.03 -9.44
C PHE A 23 -3.00 0.32 -9.59
N THR A 24 -2.57 1.40 -8.93
CA THR A 24 -1.19 1.89 -8.97
C THR A 24 -0.75 2.39 -7.60
N ILE A 25 0.54 2.63 -7.44
CA ILE A 25 1.10 3.26 -6.24
C ILE A 25 0.47 4.63 -5.90
N LEU A 26 0.01 5.40 -6.90
CA LEU A 26 -0.65 6.69 -6.67
C LEU A 26 -2.00 6.51 -5.98
N PHE A 27 -2.74 5.46 -6.36
CA PHE A 27 -3.99 5.11 -5.67
C PHE A 27 -3.72 4.73 -4.22
N VAL A 28 -2.68 3.92 -3.96
CA VAL A 28 -2.29 3.54 -2.59
C VAL A 28 -1.83 4.76 -1.78
N ALA A 29 -1.11 5.71 -2.37
CA ALA A 29 -0.73 6.95 -1.71
C ALA A 29 -1.95 7.79 -1.30
N GLY A 30 -2.93 7.92 -2.20
CA GLY A 30 -4.21 8.58 -1.90
C GLY A 30 -5.01 7.85 -0.82
N LEU A 31 -5.04 6.51 -0.86
CA LEU A 31 -5.69 5.68 0.15
C LEU A 31 -5.05 5.87 1.54
N ALA A 32 -3.71 5.85 1.59
CA ALA A 32 -2.94 6.06 2.82
C ALA A 32 -3.21 7.44 3.42
N ALA A 33 -3.10 8.49 2.60
CA ALA A 33 -3.40 9.86 3.02
C ALA A 33 -4.86 10.04 3.46
N GLY A 34 -5.80 9.36 2.78
CA GLY A 34 -7.22 9.39 3.13
C GLY A 34 -7.53 8.71 4.46
N MET A 35 -6.86 7.59 4.78
CA MET A 35 -7.02 6.92 6.08
C MET A 35 -6.50 7.79 7.22
N GLU A 36 -5.31 8.37 7.07
CA GLU A 36 -4.73 9.26 8.07
C GLU A 36 -5.52 10.57 8.22
N PHE A 37 -6.06 11.11 7.11
CA PHE A 37 -6.94 12.27 7.15
C PHE A 37 -8.23 11.97 7.93
N LYS A 38 -8.83 10.81 7.67
CA LYS A 38 -10.00 10.33 8.41
C LYS A 38 -9.69 10.19 9.89
N ASP A 39 -8.55 9.62 10.27
CA ASP A 39 -8.17 9.45 11.67
C ASP A 39 -7.99 10.82 12.36
N ARG A 40 -7.35 11.77 11.68
CA ARG A 40 -7.23 13.16 12.16
C ARG A 40 -8.59 13.85 12.32
N ALA A 41 -9.52 13.63 11.39
CA ALA A 41 -10.86 14.22 11.44
C ALA A 41 -11.71 13.70 12.62
N HIS A 42 -11.43 12.49 13.11
CA HIS A 42 -12.11 11.88 14.25
C HIS A 42 -11.34 12.05 15.58
N GLY A 43 -10.38 12.97 15.63
CA GLY A 43 -9.62 13.30 16.85
C GLY A 43 -8.39 12.41 17.10
N GLY A 44 -8.03 11.54 16.16
CA GLY A 44 -6.78 10.77 16.16
C GLY A 44 -5.56 11.61 15.76
N ALA A 45 -4.36 11.09 16.04
CA ALA A 45 -3.11 11.67 15.59
C ALA A 45 -2.77 11.16 14.18
N TRP A 46 -2.13 12.01 13.38
CA TRP A 46 -1.58 11.61 12.08
C TRP A 46 -0.31 10.77 12.29
N ASP A 47 -0.32 9.52 11.82
CA ASP A 47 0.82 8.61 11.91
C ASP A 47 1.54 8.45 10.55
N TRP A 48 2.71 9.07 10.46
CA TRP A 48 3.57 8.95 9.28
C TRP A 48 4.10 7.53 9.05
N LEU A 49 4.19 6.71 10.10
CA LEU A 49 4.63 5.31 9.98
C LEU A 49 3.53 4.45 9.36
N ASP A 50 2.26 4.74 9.62
CA ASP A 50 1.12 4.03 9.04
C ASP A 50 0.98 4.38 7.56
N LEU A 51 1.22 5.65 7.19
CA LEU A 51 1.35 6.09 5.81
C LEU A 51 2.51 5.37 5.10
N LEU A 52 3.70 5.34 5.71
CA LEU A 52 4.88 4.68 5.14
C LEU A 52 4.65 3.16 4.99
N ALA A 53 4.06 2.50 5.97
CA ALA A 53 3.75 1.07 5.91
C ALA A 53 2.79 0.74 4.75
N THR A 54 1.78 1.60 4.55
CA THR A 54 0.84 1.47 3.42
C THR A 54 1.55 1.67 2.08
N LEU A 55 2.42 2.68 1.96
CA LEU A 55 3.21 2.89 0.74
C LEU A 55 4.17 1.75 0.43
N LEU A 56 4.82 1.17 1.45
CA LEU A 56 5.71 0.02 1.29
C LEU A 56 4.95 -1.22 0.80
N GLY A 57 3.74 -1.47 1.35
CA GLY A 57 2.86 -2.52 0.86
C GLY A 57 2.42 -2.28 -0.59
N GLY A 58 2.12 -1.03 -0.93
CA GLY A 58 1.81 -0.63 -2.30
C GLY A 58 2.98 -0.84 -3.27
N LEU A 59 4.22 -0.54 -2.84
CA LEU A 59 5.41 -0.76 -3.64
C LEU A 59 5.59 -2.25 -3.98
N VAL A 60 5.39 -3.12 -2.99
CA VAL A 60 5.41 -4.58 -3.20
C VAL A 60 4.32 -5.01 -4.18
N GLY A 61 3.09 -4.50 -4.02
CA GLY A 61 2.01 -4.77 -4.96
C GLY A 61 2.32 -4.30 -6.39
N GLN A 62 2.96 -3.15 -6.56
CA GLN A 62 3.37 -2.60 -7.85
C GLN A 62 4.46 -3.46 -8.51
N ILE A 63 5.44 -3.96 -7.74
CA ILE A 63 6.47 -4.88 -8.23
C ILE A 63 5.84 -6.18 -8.72
N ILE A 64 4.89 -6.74 -7.96
CA ILE A 64 4.15 -7.94 -8.36
C ILE A 64 3.34 -7.68 -9.63
N GLN A 65 2.63 -6.56 -9.72
CA GLN A 65 1.88 -6.16 -10.90
C GLN A 65 2.79 -6.07 -12.13
N ALA A 66 3.92 -5.37 -12.02
CA ALA A 66 4.89 -5.24 -13.10
C ALA A 66 5.48 -6.60 -13.52
N PHE A 67 5.75 -7.49 -12.56
CA PHE A 67 6.23 -8.84 -12.83
C PHE A 67 5.18 -9.68 -13.58
N ILE A 68 3.92 -9.62 -13.19
CA ILE A 68 2.81 -10.29 -13.90
C ILE A 68 2.70 -9.77 -15.33
N LEU A 69 2.70 -8.44 -15.52
CA LEU A 69 2.65 -7.81 -16.85
C LEU A 69 3.85 -8.22 -17.71
N PHE A 70 5.04 -8.29 -17.11
CA PHE A 70 6.25 -8.76 -17.79
C PHE A 70 6.13 -10.23 -18.25
N LEU A 71 5.57 -11.11 -17.41
CA LEU A 71 5.33 -12.50 -17.78
C LEU A 71 4.29 -12.63 -18.90
N ILE A 72 3.22 -11.85 -18.86
CA ILE A 72 2.20 -11.78 -19.92
C ILE A 72 2.83 -11.34 -21.24
N TRP A 73 3.63 -10.26 -21.21
CA TRP A 73 4.33 -9.74 -22.37
C TRP A 73 5.34 -10.75 -22.94
N LYS A 74 6.19 -11.35 -22.09
CA LYS A 74 7.17 -12.36 -22.50
C LYS A 74 6.51 -13.65 -23.01
N GLY A 75 5.34 -14.01 -22.46
CA GLY A 75 4.57 -15.18 -22.85
C GLY A 75 3.82 -15.04 -24.19
N GLY A 76 3.90 -13.88 -24.85
CA GLY A 76 3.21 -13.63 -26.13
C GLY A 76 1.69 -13.60 -26.01
N ALA A 77 1.15 -13.35 -24.82
CA ALA A 77 -0.28 -13.16 -24.60
C ALA A 77 -0.77 -11.76 -25.04
N VAL A 78 0.16 -10.90 -25.48
CA VAL A 78 -0.06 -9.57 -26.08
C VAL A 78 0.90 -9.41 -27.25
#